data_AF-A0A2J6QRB6-F1
#
_entry.id   AF-A0A2J6QRB6-F1
#
_cell.length_a   1.000
_cell.length_b   1.000
_cell.length_c   1.000
_cell.angle_alpha   90.00
_cell.angle_beta   90.00
_cell.angle_gamma   90.00
#
_symmetry.space_group_name_H-M   'P 1'
#
loop_
_entity.id
_entity.type
_entity.pdbx_description
1 polymer ?
#
loop_
_entity_poly.entity_id
_entity_poly.type
_entity_poly.pdbx_seq_one_letter_code
_entity_poly.pdbx_strand_id
1 'polypeptide(L)' 'KRRSERLSRRKSTLINKAHELVEFCDIDVALIIRNRQTGHYFTYNSIDLASWPPSKEQIASHCPYF' A
#
# COMPACT_ATOMS: atom_id res chain seq x y z
N LYS A 1 -16.57 3.62 18.71
CA LYS A 1 -16.68 2.31 18.00
C LYS A 1 -16.85 2.46 16.47
N ARG A 2 -17.96 3.05 15.97
CA ARG A 2 -18.32 3.14 14.53
C ARG A 2 -17.24 3.67 13.56
N ARG A 3 -16.43 4.66 13.95
CA ARG A 3 -15.38 5.25 13.08
C ARG A 3 -14.19 4.30 12.86
N SER A 4 -13.79 3.56 13.89
CA SER A 4 -12.73 2.55 13.81
C SER A 4 -13.15 1.38 12.91
N GLU A 5 -14.41 0.94 13.06
CA GLU A 5 -15.00 -0.10 12.21
C GLU A 5 -15.08 0.34 10.74
N ARG A 6 -15.36 1.62 10.47
CA ARG A 6 -15.35 2.16 9.10
C ARG A 6 -13.95 2.19 8.48
N LEU A 7 -12.94 2.58 9.27
CA LEU A 7 -11.55 2.57 8.82
C LEU A 7 -11.08 1.15 8.55
N SER A 8 -11.35 0.21 9.46
CA SER A 8 -10.97 -1.20 9.30
C SER A 8 -11.56 -1.81 8.03
N ARG A 9 -12.87 -1.62 7.78
CA ARG A 9 -13.54 -2.11 6.56
C ARG A 9 -12.93 -1.52 5.29
N ARG A 10 -12.76 -0.20 5.22
CA ARG A 10 -12.17 0.46 4.03
C ARG A 10 -10.72 0.04 3.80
N LYS A 11 -9.95 -0.14 4.88
CA LYS A 11 -8.58 -0.64 4.81
C LYS A 11 -8.54 -2.05 4.23
N SER A 12 -9.39 -2.95 4.72
CA SER A 12 -9.49 -4.32 4.19
C SER A 12 -9.91 -4.33 2.71
N THR A 13 -10.91 -3.53 2.32
CA THR A 13 -11.28 -3.40 0.90
C THR A 13 -10.12 -2.91 0.03
N LEU A 14 -9.35 -1.93 0.49
CA LEU A 14 -8.20 -1.40 -0.26
C LEU A 14 -7.09 -2.44 -0.41
N ILE A 15 -6.78 -3.20 0.64
CA ILE A 15 -5.80 -4.29 0.60
C ILE A 15 -6.27 -5.39 -0.37
N ASN A 16 -7.54 -5.76 -0.34
CA ASN A 16 -8.09 -6.75 -1.28
C ASN A 16 -7.94 -6.28 -2.73
N LYS A 17 -8.19 -4.99 -3.02
CA LYS A 17 -7.99 -4.44 -4.36
C LYS A 17 -6.51 -4.41 -4.77
N ALA A 18 -5.61 -4.13 -3.84
CA ALA A 18 -4.17 -4.23 -4.08
C ALA A 18 -3.77 -5.68 -4.42
N HIS A 19 -4.34 -6.67 -3.73
CA HIS A 19 -4.12 -8.09 -4.01
C HIS A 19 -4.69 -8.51 -5.37
N GLU A 20 -5.89 -8.05 -5.74
CA GLU A 20 -6.47 -8.32 -7.07
C GLU A 20 -5.56 -7.84 -8.20
N LEU A 21 -4.89 -6.70 -8.05
CA LEU A 21 -3.93 -6.22 -9.05
C LEU A 21 -2.73 -7.16 -9.21
N VAL A 22 -2.22 -7.69 -8.11
CA VAL A 22 -1.12 -8.67 -8.15
C VAL A 22 -1.58 -9.92 -8.89
N GLU A 23 -2.75 -10.47 -8.53
CA GLU A 23 -3.23 -11.73 -9.12
C GLU A 23 -3.67 -11.61 -10.58
N PHE A 24 -4.33 -10.51 -10.96
CA PHE A 24 -4.96 -10.40 -12.28
C PHE A 24 -4.15 -9.57 -13.28
N CYS A 25 -3.14 -8.82 -12.83
CA CYS A 25 -2.39 -7.91 -13.70
C CYS A 25 -0.88 -8.13 -13.68
N ASP A 26 -0.35 -9.09 -12.90
CA ASP A 26 1.09 -9.39 -12.81
C ASP A 26 1.93 -8.15 -12.49
N ILE A 27 1.52 -7.40 -11.46
CA ILE A 27 2.23 -6.20 -10.98
C ILE A 27 2.58 -6.29 -9.50
N ASP A 28 3.70 -5.68 -9.13
CA ASP A 28 4.08 -5.50 -7.74
C ASP A 28 3.41 -4.27 -7.12
N VAL A 29 2.90 -4.43 -5.90
CA VAL A 29 2.18 -3.38 -5.18
C VAL A 29 2.74 -3.22 -3.77
N ALA A 30 3.07 -1.98 -3.42
CA ALA A 30 3.31 -1.57 -2.04
C ALA A 30 2.31 -0.50 -1.63
N LEU A 31 1.71 -0.66 -0.47
CA LEU A 31 0.73 0.26 0.09
C LEU A 31 1.14 0.68 1.50
N ILE A 32 1.29 1.98 1.70
CA ILE A 32 1.61 2.59 3.00
C ILE A 32 0.43 3.46 3.44
N ILE A 33 -0.18 3.11 4.58
CA ILE A 33 -1.34 3.82 5.14
C ILE A 33 -0.96 4.41 6.48
N ARG A 34 -0.95 5.74 6.58
CA ARG A 34 -0.80 6.46 7.86
C ARG A 34 -2.15 6.82 8.45
N ASN A 35 -2.47 6.30 9.63
CA ASN A 35 -3.56 6.82 10.43
C ASN A 35 -3.15 8.14 11.09
N ARG A 36 -3.61 9.27 10.55
CA ARG A 36 -3.27 10.60 11.08
C ARG A 36 -3.74 10.85 12.51
N GLN A 37 -4.74 10.13 13.01
CA GLN A 37 -5.24 10.30 14.37
C GLN A 37 -4.36 9.60 15.41
N THR A 38 -3.85 8.42 15.09
CA THR A 38 -3.02 7.63 16.01
C THR A 38 -1.53 7.71 15.69
N GLY A 39 -1.16 8.26 14.54
CA GLY A 39 0.21 8.24 14.02
C GLY A 39 0.65 6.88 13.47
N HIS A 40 -0.14 5.82 13.64
CA HIS A 40 0.24 4.46 13.29
C HIS A 40 0.27 4.25 11.77
N TYR A 41 1.23 3.45 11.33
CA TYR A 41 1.35 3.01 9.95
C TYR A 41 0.86 1.57 9.81
N PHE A 42 0.26 1.29 8.65
CA PHE A 42 -0.02 -0.05 8.16
C PHE A 42 0.61 -0.17 6.79
N THR A 43 1.27 -1.29 6.55
CA THR A 43 1.89 -1.60 5.27
C THR A 43 1.29 -2.88 4.69
N TYR A 44 1.25 -2.94 3.37
CA TYR A 44 1.01 -4.14 2.59
C TYR A 44 2.03 -4.15 1.47
N ASN A 45 2.69 -5.28 1.26
CA ASN A 45 3.64 -5.51 0.18
C ASN A 45 3.22 -6.81 -0.52
N SER A 46 3.16 -6.79 -1.86
CA SER A 46 2.91 -7.99 -2.66
C SER A 46 4.08 -8.98 -2.63
N ILE A 47 5.29 -8.45 -2.42
CA ILE A 47 6.54 -9.21 -2.42
C ILE A 47 7.32 -8.99 -1.13
N ASP A 48 7.95 -10.06 -0.68
CA ASP A 48 8.83 -10.06 0.49
C ASP A 48 10.30 -9.96 0.03
N LEU A 49 10.66 -8.78 -0.48
CA LEU A 49 12.03 -8.44 -0.88
C LEU A 49 12.55 -7.31 0.01
N ALA A 50 13.78 -7.44 0.50
CA ALA A 50 14.41 -6.43 1.35
C ALA A 50 14.55 -5.06 0.66
N SER A 51 14.62 -5.04 -0.68
CA SER A 51 14.70 -3.83 -1.51
C SER A 51 13.33 -3.27 -1.91
N TRP A 52 12.23 -3.85 -1.42
CA TRP A 52 10.87 -3.45 -1.74
C TRP A 52 10.12 -2.85 -0.53
N PRO A 53 9.39 -1.73 -0.70
CA PRO A 53 9.30 -0.90 -1.90
C PRO A 53 10.58 -0.10 -2.17
N PRO A 54 10.82 0.30 -3.44
CA PRO A 54 11.89 1.24 -3.77
C PRO A 54 11.74 2.57 -3.04
N SER A 55 12.87 3.26 -2.85
CA SER A 55 12.89 4.62 -2.29
C SER A 55 12.18 5.61 -3.21
N LYS A 56 11.82 6.78 -2.68
CA LYS A 56 11.18 7.85 -3.48
C LYS A 56 12.06 8.28 -4.65
N GLU A 57 13.38 8.33 -4.42
CA GLU A 57 14.39 8.69 -5.42
C GLU A 57 14.48 7.62 -6.51
N GLN A 58 14.45 6.34 -6.13
CA GLN A 58 14.39 5.22 -7.07
C GLN A 58 13.09 5.24 -7.88
N ILE A 59 11.94 5.58 -7.30
CA ILE A 59 10.69 5.72 -8.04
C ILE A 59 10.80 6.87 -9.05
N ALA A 60 11.33 8.02 -8.64
CA ALA A 60 11.47 9.19 -9.50
C ALA A 60 12.43 8.95 -10.67
N SER A 61 13.50 8.16 -10.49
CA SER A 61 14.42 7.84 -11.59
C SER A 61 13.79 6.96 -12.68
N HIS A 62 12.78 6.15 -12.33
CA HIS A 62 12.09 5.27 -13.27
C HIS A 62 10.80 5.87 -13.84
N CYS A 63 10.33 7.00 -13.30
CA CYS A 63 9.10 7.66 -13.72
C CYS A 63 9.38 9.12 -14.08
N PRO A 64 9.56 9.46 -15.38
CA PRO A 64 9.97 10.80 -15.81
C PRO A 64 8.88 11.89 -15.65
N TYR A 65 7.72 11.56 -15.06
CA TYR A 65 6.56 12.45 -14.94
C TYR A 65 6.07 12.66 -13.50
N PHE A 66 6.89 12.36 -12.50
CA PHE A 66 6.58 12.66 -11.09
C PHE A 66 7.02 14.07 -10.67
#